data_AF-A0A6P5J9C4-F1
#
_entry.id   AF-A0A6P5J9C4-F1
#
_cell.length_a   1.000
_cell.length_b   1.000
_cell.length_c   1.000
_cell.angle_alpha   90.00
_cell.angle_beta   90.00
_cell.angle_gamma   90.00
#
_symmetry.space_group_name_H-M   'P 1'
#
loop_
_entity.id
_entity.type
_entity.pdbx_description
1 polymer ?
#
loop_
_entity_poly.entity_id
_entity_poly.type
_entity_poly.pdbx_seq_one_letter_code
_entity_poly.pdbx_strand_id
1 'polypeptide(L)'
;MDRTWNKNINSKRPLSPHITIYSWSLPMMMSITHRGTGIALSAGVSLFGLAALLLPGNFEGHLELVKSLGLGPTLIHSAKFALVFPFMYHTWNGIRHLVWDLGKGLKIPQLYQSGIAVLVLTVLSSVGLAAM
;
A
#
# COMPACT_ATOMS: atom_id res chain seq x y z
N MET A 1 11.67 19.95 -27.82
CA MET A 1 10.32 19.58 -27.33
C MET A 1 9.48 20.82 -27.02
N ASP A 2 10.11 21.95 -26.68
CA ASP A 2 9.46 23.19 -26.23
C ASP A 2 8.44 23.77 -27.20
N ARG A 3 8.71 23.72 -28.51
CA ARG A 3 7.76 24.15 -29.55
C ARG A 3 6.41 23.42 -29.43
N THR A 4 6.43 22.13 -29.14
CA THR A 4 5.20 21.32 -29.03
C THR A 4 4.42 21.68 -27.77
N TRP A 5 5.10 21.84 -26.63
CA TRP A 5 4.48 22.26 -25.37
C TRP A 5 3.89 23.67 -25.47
N ASN A 6 4.70 24.64 -25.91
CA ASN A 6 4.27 26.03 -26.07
C ASN A 6 3.08 26.15 -27.02
N LYS A 7 3.04 25.36 -28.10
CA LYS A 7 1.88 25.34 -29.00
C LYS A 7 0.62 24.79 -28.34
N ASN A 8 0.70 23.65 -27.64
CA ASN A 8 -0.49 22.98 -27.11
C ASN A 8 -1.04 23.67 -25.86
N ILE A 9 -0.17 24.15 -24.94
CA ILE A 9 -0.57 24.90 -23.74
C ILE A 9 -1.31 26.19 -24.13
N ASN A 10 -0.85 26.88 -25.18
CA ASN A 10 -1.47 28.12 -25.67
C ASN A 10 -2.64 27.89 -26.64
N SER A 11 -3.03 26.63 -26.87
CA SER A 11 -4.15 26.30 -27.76
C SER A 11 -5.41 25.95 -26.97
N LYS A 12 -6.60 26.12 -27.55
CA LYS A 12 -7.88 25.66 -26.98
C LYS A 12 -8.15 24.17 -27.23
N ARG A 13 -7.10 23.35 -27.40
CA ARG A 13 -7.27 21.92 -27.68
C ARG A 13 -7.62 21.17 -26.39
N PRO A 14 -8.68 20.36 -26.38
CA PRO A 14 -9.00 19.55 -25.20
C PRO A 14 -7.99 18.41 -25.05
N LEU A 15 -7.76 18.00 -23.80
CA LEU A 15 -7.05 16.76 -23.49
C LEU A 15 -8.00 15.58 -23.68
N SER A 16 -7.57 14.55 -24.40
CA SER A 16 -8.36 13.33 -24.54
C SER A 16 -8.62 12.68 -23.17
N PRO A 17 -9.79 12.09 -22.94
CA PRO A 17 -10.05 11.32 -21.72
C PRO A 17 -9.07 10.14 -21.62
N HIS A 18 -8.81 9.69 -20.39
CA HIS A 18 -7.77 8.70 -20.08
C HIS A 18 -8.24 7.79 -18.95
N ILE A 19 -7.97 8.09 -17.68
CA ILE A 19 -8.37 7.25 -16.52
C ILE A 19 -9.88 6.97 -16.50
N THR A 20 -10.70 7.91 -16.98
CA THR A 20 -12.16 7.78 -17.02
C THR A 20 -12.69 6.80 -18.07
N ILE A 21 -11.88 6.44 -19.07
CA ILE A 21 -12.29 5.55 -20.16
C ILE A 21 -11.41 4.30 -20.29
N TYR A 22 -10.30 4.25 -19.56
CA TYR A 22 -9.35 3.14 -19.66
C TYR A 22 -9.87 1.90 -18.92
N SER A 23 -9.71 0.72 -19.52
CA SER A 23 -10.09 -0.54 -18.88
C SER A 23 -9.08 -0.91 -17.80
N TRP A 24 -9.55 -1.00 -16.56
CA TRP A 24 -8.71 -1.42 -15.44
C TRP A 24 -8.26 -2.88 -15.60
N SER A 25 -6.98 -3.11 -15.31
CA SER A 25 -6.39 -4.45 -15.27
C SER A 25 -5.84 -4.74 -13.88
N LEU A 26 -5.71 -6.02 -13.53
CA LEU A 26 -5.19 -6.42 -12.23
C LEU A 26 -3.79 -5.82 -11.94
N PRO A 27 -2.79 -5.89 -12.84
CA PRO A 27 -1.48 -5.27 -12.59
C PRO A 27 -1.55 -3.74 -12.38
N MET A 28 -2.47 -3.05 -13.06
CA MET A 28 -2.67 -1.60 -12.87
C MET A 28 -3.20 -1.30 -11.47
N MET A 29 -4.25 -2.02 -11.02
CA MET A 29 -4.78 -1.88 -9.67
C MET A 29 -3.70 -2.17 -8.62
N MET A 30 -2.94 -3.24 -8.80
CA MET A 30 -1.86 -3.59 -7.89
C MET A 30 -0.77 -2.52 -7.81
N SER A 31 -0.43 -1.89 -8.93
CA SER A 31 0.55 -0.80 -8.97
C SER A 31 0.10 0.43 -8.15
N ILE A 32 -1.15 0.86 -8.30
CA ILE A 32 -1.66 1.99 -7.51
C ILE A 32 -1.81 1.63 -6.03
N THR A 33 -2.25 0.40 -5.71
CA THR A 33 -2.30 -0.09 -4.33
C THR A 33 -0.91 -0.17 -3.70
N HIS A 34 0.13 -0.50 -4.47
CA HIS A 34 1.51 -0.50 -3.96
C HIS A 34 1.98 0.90 -3.55
N ARG A 35 1.62 1.92 -4.35
CA ARG A 35 1.86 3.33 -3.98
C ARG A 35 1.08 3.73 -2.73
N GLY A 36 -0.22 3.40 -2.70
CA GLY A 36 -1.09 3.73 -1.57
C GLY A 36 -0.62 3.11 -0.25
N THR A 37 -0.28 1.82 -0.27
CA THR A 37 0.29 1.12 0.90
C THR A 37 1.65 1.70 1.31
N GLY A 38 2.52 2.04 0.36
CA GLY A 38 3.80 2.69 0.66
C GLY A 38 3.63 4.02 1.38
N ILE A 39 2.76 4.90 0.85
CA ILE A 39 2.43 6.20 1.47
C ILE A 39 1.84 6.00 2.87
N ALA A 40 0.87 5.09 3.02
CA ALA A 40 0.23 4.84 4.31
C ALA A 40 1.23 4.32 5.36
N LEU A 41 2.13 3.41 4.97
CA LEU A 41 3.17 2.89 5.87
C LEU A 41 4.19 3.97 6.25
N SER A 42 4.66 4.77 5.29
CA SER A 42 5.55 5.90 5.57
C SER A 42 4.89 6.90 6.52
N ALA A 43 3.63 7.26 6.28
CA ALA A 43 2.87 8.13 7.17
C ALA A 43 2.75 7.53 8.58
N GLY A 44 2.45 6.23 8.69
CA GLY A 44 2.36 5.53 9.98
C GLY A 44 3.68 5.56 10.77
N VAL A 45 4.81 5.27 10.12
CA VAL A 45 6.14 5.33 10.73
C VAL A 45 6.49 6.77 11.15
N SER A 46 6.24 7.75 10.29
CA SER A 46 6.50 9.16 10.60
C SER A 46 5.64 9.66 11.76
N LEU A 47 4.35 9.31 11.79
CA LEU A 47 3.45 9.67 12.89
C LEU A 47 3.86 9.00 14.20
N PHE A 48 4.29 7.73 14.15
CA PHE A 48 4.83 7.05 15.33
C PHE A 48 6.08 7.74 15.87
N GLY A 49 7.02 8.13 14.99
CA GLY A 49 8.22 8.87 15.36
C GLY A 49 7.91 10.27 15.92
N LEU A 50 6.97 10.99 15.32
CA LEU A 50 6.51 12.28 15.83
C LEU A 50 5.82 12.15 17.19
N ALA A 51 4.97 11.14 17.36
CA ALA A 51 4.31 10.87 18.63
C ALA A 51 5.32 10.59 19.75
N ALA A 52 6.39 9.85 19.46
CA ALA A 52 7.46 9.58 20.42
C ALA A 52 8.22 10.84 20.87
N LEU A 53 8.25 11.90 20.06
CA LEU A 53 8.92 13.16 20.37
C LEU A 53 7.99 14.18 21.04
N LEU A 54 6.72 14.19 20.66
CA LEU A 54 5.78 15.26 21.00
C LEU A 54 4.79 14.89 22.10
N LEU A 55 4.47 13.60 22.29
CA LEU A 55 3.53 13.17 23.31
C LEU A 55 4.25 12.89 24.64
N PRO A 56 3.65 13.30 25.78
CA PRO A 56 4.18 12.97 27.10
C PRO A 56 3.94 11.49 27.44
N GLY A 57 4.78 10.94 28.32
CA GLY A 57 4.69 9.54 28.76
C GLY A 57 5.55 8.60 27.93
N ASN A 58 5.55 7.32 28.28
CA ASN A 58 6.30 6.27 27.59
C ASN A 58 5.37 5.32 26.83
N PHE A 59 5.92 4.45 26.01
CA PHE A 59 5.13 3.49 25.23
C PHE A 59 4.26 2.58 26.12
N GLU A 60 4.79 2.13 27.27
CA GLU A 60 4.07 1.27 28.22
C GLU A 60 2.81 1.94 28.77
N GLY A 61 2.88 3.21 29.18
CA GLY A 61 1.73 3.95 29.69
C GLY A 61 0.63 4.15 28.63
N HIS A 62 1.01 4.40 27.37
CA HIS A 62 0.03 4.45 26.27
C HIS A 62 -0.62 3.09 26.01
N LEU A 63 0.15 2.01 26.16
CA LEU A 63 -0.35 0.65 25.97
C LEU A 63 -1.28 0.21 27.11
N GLU A 64 -0.99 0.60 28.36
CA GLU A 64 -1.89 0.42 29.51
C GLU A 64 -3.19 1.22 29.34
N LEU A 65 -3.11 2.45 28.85
CA LEU A 65 -4.29 3.25 28.50
C LEU A 65 -5.16 2.52 27.47
N VAL A 66 -4.59 1.99 26.39
CA VAL A 66 -5.36 1.24 25.39
C VAL A 66 -5.98 -0.04 25.98
N LYS A 67 -5.25 -0.75 26.85
CA LYS A 67 -5.77 -1.94 27.54
C LYS A 67 -6.93 -1.60 28.49
N SER A 68 -6.88 -0.47 29.20
CA SER A 68 -7.91 -0.08 30.16
C SER A 68 -9.25 0.27 29.50
N LEU A 69 -9.26 0.55 28.18
CA LEU A 69 -10.49 0.71 27.40
C LEU A 69 -11.31 -0.57 27.27
N GLY A 70 -10.76 -1.74 27.63
CA GLY A 70 -11.51 -3.01 27.64
C GLY A 70 -12.03 -3.43 26.26
N LEU A 71 -11.27 -3.15 25.19
CA LEU A 71 -11.69 -3.44 23.82
C LEU A 71 -11.89 -4.94 23.59
N GLY A 72 -12.98 -5.29 22.91
CA GLY A 72 -13.31 -6.69 22.62
C GLY A 72 -12.28 -7.38 21.70
N PRO A 73 -12.11 -8.71 21.80
CA PRO A 73 -11.12 -9.45 21.01
C PRO A 73 -11.25 -9.26 19.49
N THR A 74 -12.48 -9.18 18.98
CA THR A 74 -12.75 -8.96 17.55
C THR A 74 -12.25 -7.60 17.07
N LEU A 75 -12.42 -6.56 17.88
CA LEU A 75 -11.96 -5.21 17.53
C LEU A 75 -10.42 -5.14 17.54
N ILE A 76 -9.79 -5.77 18.54
CA ILE A 76 -8.32 -5.89 18.61
C ILE A 76 -7.78 -6.64 17.40
N HIS A 77 -8.37 -7.79 17.05
CA HIS A 77 -7.97 -8.55 15.88
C HIS A 77 -8.16 -7.77 14.58
N SER A 78 -9.27 -7.04 14.43
CA SER A 78 -9.54 -6.19 13.27
C SER A 78 -8.51 -5.07 13.14
N ALA A 79 -8.14 -4.42 14.25
CA ALA A 79 -7.10 -3.40 14.27
C ALA A 79 -5.72 -3.97 13.92
N LYS A 80 -5.35 -5.13 14.49
CA LYS A 80 -4.12 -5.86 14.13
C LYS A 80 -4.09 -6.18 12.63
N PHE A 81 -5.18 -6.72 12.09
CA PHE A 81 -5.31 -7.05 10.67
C PHE A 81 -5.17 -5.81 9.79
N ALA A 82 -5.86 -4.71 10.12
CA ALA A 82 -5.80 -3.46 9.37
C ALA A 82 -4.40 -2.85 9.35
N LEU A 83 -3.59 -3.03 10.41
CA LEU A 83 -2.20 -2.60 10.46
C LEU A 83 -1.28 -3.49 9.62
N VAL A 84 -1.42 -4.81 9.74
CA VAL A 84 -0.49 -5.76 9.10
C VAL A 84 -0.80 -6.00 7.62
N PHE A 85 -2.04 -5.81 7.18
CA PHE A 85 -2.46 -5.98 5.78
C PHE A 85 -1.70 -5.12 4.78
N PRO A 86 -1.64 -3.77 4.91
CA PRO A 86 -0.88 -2.94 3.98
C PRO A 86 0.62 -3.26 4.03
N PHE A 87 1.16 -3.63 5.20
CA PHE A 87 2.55 -4.04 5.34
C PHE A 87 2.86 -5.31 4.54
N MET A 88 2.09 -6.38 4.74
CA MET A 88 2.27 -7.64 4.01
C MET A 88 2.09 -7.48 2.50
N TYR A 89 1.06 -6.73 2.07
CA TYR A 89 0.85 -6.44 0.66
C TYR A 89 2.06 -5.72 0.06
N HIS A 90 2.53 -4.66 0.71
CA HIS A 90 3.64 -3.86 0.23
C HIS A 90 4.93 -4.68 0.16
N THR A 91 5.18 -5.54 1.14
CA THR A 91 6.33 -6.44 1.17
C THR A 91 6.31 -7.45 0.03
N TRP A 92 5.21 -8.21 -0.13
CA TRP A 92 5.13 -9.23 -1.19
C TRP A 92 5.15 -8.62 -2.59
N ASN A 93 4.41 -7.53 -2.80
CA ASN A 93 4.45 -6.84 -4.09
C ASN A 93 5.81 -6.15 -4.32
N GLY A 94 6.48 -5.69 -3.27
CA GLY A 94 7.85 -5.15 -3.32
C GLY A 94 8.86 -6.21 -3.79
N ILE A 95 8.78 -7.43 -3.28
CA ILE A 95 9.60 -8.56 -3.78
C ILE A 95 9.32 -8.80 -5.26
N ARG A 96 8.05 -8.78 -5.69
CA ARG A 96 7.69 -8.89 -7.12
C ARG A 96 8.30 -7.77 -7.97
N HIS A 97 8.33 -6.54 -7.48
CA HIS A 97 9.02 -5.42 -8.14
C HIS A 97 10.53 -5.66 -8.24
N LEU A 98 11.20 -6.11 -7.18
CA LEU A 98 12.62 -6.44 -7.22
C LEU A 98 12.94 -7.58 -8.20
N VAL A 99 12.04 -8.56 -8.36
CA VAL A 99 12.16 -9.60 -9.38
C VAL A 99 12.05 -9.02 -10.80
N TRP A 100 11.19 -8.02 -11.01
CA TRP A 100 11.09 -7.28 -12.27
C TRP A 100 12.33 -6.44 -12.56
N ASP A 101 12.96 -5.86 -11.54
CA ASP A 101 14.21 -5.11 -11.67
C ASP A 101 15.36 -6.00 -12.17
N LEU A 102 15.29 -7.31 -11.91
CA LEU A 102 16.19 -8.32 -12.48
C LEU A 102 15.80 -8.77 -13.90
N GLY A 103 14.79 -8.17 -14.52
CA GLY A 103 14.29 -8.51 -15.86
C GLY A 103 13.48 -9.80 -15.93
N LYS A 104 13.04 -10.37 -14.80
CA LYS A 104 12.34 -11.66 -14.74
C LYS A 104 10.82 -11.48 -14.61
N GLY A 105 10.03 -12.39 -15.16
CA GLY A 105 8.57 -12.42 -14.94
C GLY A 105 7.76 -11.33 -15.66
N LEU A 106 8.29 -10.80 -16.77
CA LEU A 106 7.72 -9.66 -17.50
C LEU A 106 6.73 -10.05 -18.63
N LYS A 107 6.51 -11.35 -18.88
CA LYS A 107 5.48 -11.78 -19.84
C LYS A 107 4.09 -11.59 -19.23
N ILE A 108 3.10 -11.21 -20.04
CA ILE A 108 1.73 -10.94 -19.57
C ILE A 108 1.16 -12.07 -18.68
N PRO A 109 1.25 -13.37 -19.04
CA PRO A 109 0.75 -14.42 -18.15
C PRO A 109 1.46 -14.45 -16.79
N GLN A 110 2.77 -14.19 -16.76
CA GLN A 110 3.57 -14.16 -15.53
C GLN A 110 3.20 -12.96 -14.65
N LEU A 111 2.82 -11.82 -15.25
CA LEU A 111 2.32 -10.67 -14.50
C LEU A 111 1.03 -11.02 -13.74
N TYR A 112 0.09 -11.73 -14.36
CA TYR A 112 -1.13 -12.16 -13.69
C TYR A 112 -0.86 -13.25 -12.65
N GLN A 113 -0.05 -14.26 -12.97
CA GLN A 113 0.32 -15.33 -12.03
C GLN A 113 0.99 -14.78 -10.77
N SER A 114 2.03 -13.95 -10.93
CA SER A 114 2.70 -13.28 -9.81
C SER A 114 1.78 -12.33 -9.05
N GLY A 115 0.84 -11.68 -9.74
CA GLY A 115 -0.16 -10.82 -9.13
C GLY A 115 -1.08 -11.58 -8.17
N ILE A 116 -1.63 -12.71 -8.63
CA ILE A 116 -2.47 -13.58 -7.80
C ILE A 116 -1.66 -14.18 -6.65
N ALA A 117 -0.42 -14.62 -6.89
CA ALA A 117 0.45 -15.13 -5.85
C ALA A 117 0.68 -14.11 -4.71
N VAL A 118 0.95 -12.85 -5.05
CA VAL A 118 1.08 -11.76 -4.07
C VAL A 118 -0.19 -11.57 -3.25
N LEU A 119 -1.37 -11.59 -3.89
CA LEU A 119 -2.64 -11.41 -3.17
C LEU A 119 -2.91 -12.56 -2.19
N VAL A 120 -2.68 -13.80 -2.61
CA VAL A 120 -2.86 -14.97 -1.75
C VAL A 120 -1.88 -14.91 -0.57
N LEU A 121 -0.61 -14.65 -0.84
CA LEU A 121 0.42 -14.54 0.21
C LEU A 121 0.09 -13.44 1.21
N THR A 122 -0.40 -12.29 0.72
CA THR A 122 -0.83 -11.17 1.56
C THR A 122 -1.94 -11.59 2.51
N VAL A 123 -3.02 -12.20 2.01
CA VAL A 123 -4.15 -12.61 2.86
C VAL A 123 -3.70 -13.63 3.90
N LEU A 124 -2.97 -14.67 3.49
CA LEU A 124 -2.52 -15.72 4.41
C LEU A 124 -1.59 -15.18 5.48
N SER A 125 -0.58 -14.38 5.11
CA SER A 125 0.37 -13.85 6.08
C SER A 125 -0.27 -12.79 7.00
N SER A 126 -1.21 -11.98 6.50
CA SER A 126 -1.92 -11.01 7.33
C SER A 126 -2.87 -11.65 8.33
N VAL A 127 -3.63 -12.67 7.93
CA VAL A 127 -4.49 -13.42 8.86
C VAL A 127 -3.65 -14.13 9.92
N GLY A 128 -2.57 -14.80 9.50
CA GLY A 128 -1.65 -15.49 10.41
C GLY A 128 -1.06 -14.55 11.45
N LEU A 129 -0.50 -13.41 11.02
CA LEU A 129 0.11 -12.44 11.92
C LEU A 129 -0.90 -11.72 12.82
N ALA A 130 -2.12 -11.47 12.35
CA ALA A 130 -3.15 -10.82 13.16
C ALA A 130 -3.72 -11.73 14.27
N ALA A 131 -3.59 -13.05 14.11
CA ALA A 131 -4.02 -14.04 15.09
C ALA A 131 -2.97 -14.36 16.17
N MET A 132 -1.70 -13.96 15.96
CA MET A 132 -0.61 -14.02 16.95
C MET A 132 -0.71 -12.87 17.96
#